data_AF-A0A933EK80-F1
#
_entry.id   AF-A0A933EK80-F1
#
_cell.length_a   1.000
_cell.length_b   1.000
_cell.length_c   1.000
_cell.angle_alpha   90.00
_cell.angle_beta   90.00
_cell.angle_gamma   90.00
#
_symmetry.space_group_name_H-M   'P 1'
#
loop_
_entity.id
_entity.type
_entity.pdbx_description
1 polymer ?
#
loop_
_entity_poly.entity_id
_entity_poly.type
_entity_poly.pdbx_seq_one_letter_code
_entity_poly.pdbx_strand_id
1 'polypeptide(L)'
;MANIKTAISLQKSLFEQVETLAREMKVSRSRVFVLALENFIQDYQDKQLFDKINKACEDSPPDEAERTRLRQIRRQHRRMVEGEW
;
A
#
# COMPACT_ATOMS: atom_id res chain seq x y z
N MET A 1 21.08 -16.20 -5.59
CA MET A 1 21.11 -14.76 -5.92
C MET A 1 22.31 -14.13 -5.24
N ALA A 2 22.94 -13.13 -5.87
CA ALA A 2 24.07 -12.41 -5.29
C ALA A 2 23.56 -11.35 -4.30
N ASN A 3 24.20 -11.25 -3.13
CA ASN A 3 23.89 -10.23 -2.13
C ASN A 3 24.92 -9.10 -2.22
N ILE A 4 24.46 -7.85 -2.20
CA ILE A 4 25.32 -6.67 -2.18
C ILE A 4 25.31 -6.08 -0.77
N LYS A 5 26.49 -5.77 -0.22
CA LYS A 5 26.63 -5.06 1.05
C LYS A 5 26.67 -3.57 0.80
N THR A 6 25.86 -2.82 1.53
CA THR A 6 25.81 -1.37 1.47
C THR A 6 25.97 -0.81 2.87
N ALA A 7 26.76 0.27 3.00
CA ALA A 7 26.83 1.06 4.23
C ALA A 7 25.86 2.23 4.08
N ILE A 8 25.00 2.43 5.08
CA ILE A 8 24.02 3.51 5.11
C ILE A 8 24.15 4.31 6.40
N SER A 9 24.00 5.62 6.31
CA SER A 9 23.90 6.48 7.49
C SER A 9 22.47 6.48 8.02
N LEU A 10 22.31 6.24 9.31
CA LEU A 10 21.01 6.21 9.99
C LEU A 10 21.10 7.00 11.30
N GLN A 11 19.99 7.58 11.74
CA GLN A 11 19.91 8.12 13.08
C GLN A 11 20.11 7.00 14.10
N LYS A 12 20.90 7.26 15.16
CA LYS A 12 21.18 6.27 16.21
C LYS A 12 19.91 5.73 16.86
N SER A 13 18.93 6.60 17.12
CA SER A 13 17.62 6.23 17.69
C SER A 13 16.85 5.25 16.80
N LEU A 14 16.91 5.40 15.47
CA LEU A 14 16.28 4.49 14.53
C LEU A 14 17.02 3.15 14.50
N PHE A 15 18.35 3.18 14.53
CA PHE A 15 19.15 1.96 14.60
C PHE A 15 18.83 1.12 15.84
N GLU A 16 18.69 1.75 17.01
CA GLU A 16 18.31 1.08 18.26
C GLU A 16 16.90 0.48 18.22
N GLN A 17 15.95 1.15 17.57
CA GLN A 17 14.60 0.60 17.32
C GLN A 17 14.66 -0.63 16.43
N VAL A 18 15.43 -0.59 15.34
CA VAL A 18 15.61 -1.75 14.44
C VAL A 18 16.26 -2.93 15.16
N GLU A 19 17.25 -2.67 16.02
CA GLU A 19 17.88 -3.69 16.86
C GLU A 19 16.88 -4.37 17.79
N THR A 20 16.02 -3.58 18.43
CA THR A 20 14.99 -4.09 19.35
C THR A 20 13.99 -4.95 18.58
N LEU A 21 13.47 -4.44 17.47
CA LEU A 21 12.52 -5.15 16.61
C LEU A 21 13.11 -6.46 16.06
N ALA A 22 14.37 -6.44 15.62
CA ALA A 22 15.05 -7.64 15.13
C ALA A 22 15.12 -8.74 16.20
N ARG A 23 15.38 -8.37 17.47
CA ARG A 23 15.40 -9.31 18.60
C ARG A 23 14.00 -9.87 18.89
N GLU A 24 12.99 -9.01 18.93
CA GLU A 24 11.58 -9.42 19.17
C GLU A 24 11.09 -10.40 18.09
N MET A 25 11.38 -10.10 16.83
CA MET A 25 11.04 -10.95 15.69
C MET A 25 11.94 -12.18 15.53
N LYS A 26 13.05 -12.27 16.30
CA LYS A 26 14.08 -13.33 16.21
C LYS A 26 14.69 -13.45 14.81
N VAL A 27 14.99 -12.33 14.17
CA VAL A 27 15.63 -12.24 12.85
C VAL A 27 16.90 -11.40 12.91
N SER A 28 17.73 -11.45 11.87
CA SER A 28 18.88 -10.54 11.78
C SER A 28 18.41 -9.10 11.52
N ARG A 29 19.18 -8.10 11.98
CA ARG A 29 19.00 -6.70 11.57
C ARG A 29 18.83 -6.53 10.07
N SER A 30 19.71 -7.15 9.29
CA SER A 30 19.68 -7.06 7.82
C SER A 30 18.35 -7.57 7.26
N ARG A 31 17.72 -8.58 7.89
CA ARG A 31 16.42 -9.06 7.46
C ARG A 31 15.31 -8.03 7.71
N VAL A 32 15.35 -7.30 8.82
CA VAL A 32 14.40 -6.20 9.07
C VAL A 32 14.52 -5.12 7.99
N PHE A 33 15.73 -4.72 7.63
CA PHE A 33 15.94 -3.75 6.55
C PHE A 33 15.43 -4.25 5.19
N VAL A 34 15.71 -5.51 4.85
CA VAL A 34 15.21 -6.12 3.60
C VAL A 34 13.68 -6.12 3.57
N LEU A 35 13.03 -6.57 4.65
CA LEU A 35 11.56 -6.60 4.74
C LEU A 35 10.97 -5.19 4.61
N ALA A 36 11.56 -4.20 5.28
CA ALA A 36 11.09 -2.82 5.20
C ALA A 36 11.23 -2.24 3.78
N LEU A 37 12.34 -2.52 3.09
CA LEU A 37 12.54 -2.08 1.71
C LEU A 37 11.60 -2.79 0.73
N GLU A 38 11.41 -4.11 0.87
CA GLU A 38 10.47 -4.89 0.06
C GLU A 38 9.06 -4.31 0.17
N ASN A 39 8.58 -4.10 1.40
CA ASN A 39 7.26 -3.50 1.65
C ASN A 39 7.17 -2.07 1.09
N PHE A 40 8.18 -1.23 1.32
CA PHE A 40 8.15 0.15 0.83
C PHE A 40 8.11 0.23 -0.70
N ILE A 41 8.85 -0.65 -1.39
CA ILE A 41 8.84 -0.73 -2.86
C ILE A 41 7.48 -1.21 -3.34
N GLN A 42 6.91 -2.24 -2.71
CA GLN A 42 5.58 -2.75 -3.07
C GLN A 42 4.51 -1.67 -2.90
N ASP A 43 4.46 -1.00 -1.75
CA ASP A 43 3.50 0.08 -1.48
C ASP A 43 3.61 1.21 -2.51
N TYR A 44 4.82 1.54 -2.93
CA TYR A 44 5.06 2.55 -3.96
C TYR A 44 4.57 2.09 -5.34
N GLN A 45 4.82 0.83 -5.71
CA GLN A 45 4.34 0.24 -6.96
C GLN A 45 2.80 0.17 -7.00
N ASP A 46 2.19 -0.20 -5.89
CA ASP A 46 0.72 -0.29 -5.76
C ASP A 46 0.08 1.09 -5.95
N LYS A 47 0.66 2.14 -5.36
CA LYS A 47 0.22 3.52 -5.60
C LYS A 47 0.32 3.92 -7.06
N GLN A 48 1.44 3.61 -7.72
CA GLN A 48 1.59 3.91 -9.15
C GLN A 48 0.58 3.15 -10.02
N LEU A 49 0.28 1.90 -9.68
CA LEU A 49 -0.72 1.12 -10.38
C LEU A 49 -2.11 1.73 -10.20
N PHE A 50 -2.46 2.10 -8.96
CA PHE A 50 -3.72 2.75 -8.64
C PHE A 50 -3.90 4.07 -9.41
N ASP A 51 -2.86 4.91 -9.46
CA ASP A 51 -2.89 6.15 -10.22
C ASP A 51 -3.10 5.92 -11.72
N LYS A 52 -2.48 4.87 -12.29
CA LYS A 52 -2.70 4.48 -13.69
C LYS A 52 -4.12 4.01 -13.96
N ILE A 53 -4.70 3.23 -13.04
CA ILE A 53 -6.09 2.76 -13.14
C ILE A 53 -7.04 3.96 -13.09
N ASN A 54 -6.87 4.87 -12.13
CA ASN A 54 -7.71 6.06 -12.00
C ASN A 54 -7.64 6.90 -13.27
N LYS A 55 -6.44 7.14 -13.80
CA LYS A 55 -6.27 7.88 -15.05
C LYS A 55 -7.00 7.22 -16.22
N ALA A 56 -6.89 5.89 -16.37
CA ALA A 56 -7.59 5.17 -17.42
C ALA A 56 -9.12 5.26 -17.28
N CYS A 57 -9.65 5.29 -16.05
CA CYS A 57 -11.07 5.51 -15.78
C CYS A 57 -11.52 6.95 -16.06
N GLU A 58 -10.67 7.95 -15.79
CA GLU A 58 -10.95 9.36 -16.14
C GLU A 58 -11.00 9.57 -17.65
N ASP A 59 -10.07 8.97 -18.38
CA ASP A 59 -9.99 9.04 -19.85
C ASP A 59 -11.17 8.32 -20.54
N SER A 60 -11.90 7.46 -19.82
CA SER A 60 -13.08 6.75 -20.30
C SER A 60 -14.30 7.00 -19.40
N PRO A 61 -14.91 8.20 -19.48
CA PRO A 61 -16.05 8.53 -18.64
C PRO A 61 -17.23 7.59 -18.92
N PRO A 62 -18.01 7.21 -17.88
CA PRO A 62 -19.10 6.27 -18.04
C PRO A 62 -20.19 6.81 -18.95
N ASP A 63 -20.70 5.94 -19.83
CA ASP A 63 -21.84 6.22 -20.68
C ASP A 63 -23.16 6.32 -19.88
N GLU A 64 -24.26 6.67 -20.54
CA GLU A 64 -25.55 6.88 -19.86
C GLU A 64 -26.14 5.60 -19.22
N ALA A 65 -25.87 4.43 -19.79
CA ALA A 65 -26.31 3.16 -19.22
C ALA A 65 -25.53 2.87 -17.92
N GLU A 66 -24.22 3.05 -17.95
CA GLU A 66 -23.35 2.84 -16.79
C GLU A 66 -23.61 3.88 -15.69
N ARG A 67 -23.85 5.15 -16.05
CA ARG A 67 -24.29 6.19 -15.10
C ARG A 67 -25.58 5.81 -14.39
N THR A 68 -26.54 5.23 -15.12
CA THR A 68 -27.82 4.79 -14.55
C THR A 68 -27.61 3.63 -13.58
N ARG A 69 -26.76 2.66 -13.93
CA ARG A 69 -26.38 1.56 -13.05
C ARG A 69 -25.66 2.04 -11.79
N LEU A 70 -24.68 2.93 -11.91
CA LEU A 70 -23.94 3.51 -10.77
C LEU A 70 -24.88 4.25 -9.81
N ARG A 71 -25.89 4.97 -10.30
CA ARG A 71 -26.93 5.60 -9.46
C ARG A 71 -27.72 4.57 -8.66
N GLN A 72 -28.09 3.44 -9.27
CA GLN A 72 -28.82 2.38 -8.59
C GLN A 72 -27.97 1.71 -7.50
N ILE A 73 -26.70 1.38 -7.81
CA ILE A 73 -25.76 0.78 -6.87
C ILE A 73 -25.56 1.70 -5.64
N ARG A 74 -25.32 3.00 -5.85
CA ARG A 74 -25.15 3.97 -4.75
C ARG A 74 -26.39 4.05 -3.85
N ARG A 75 -27.59 4.00 -4.43
CA ARG A 75 -28.85 4.01 -3.66
C ARG A 75 -29.02 2.73 -2.84
N GLN A 76 -28.68 1.58 -3.40
CA GLN A 76 -28.75 0.29 -2.68
C GLN A 76 -27.72 0.24 -1.54
N HIS A 77 -26.47 0.62 -1.81
CA HIS A 77 -25.42 0.66 -0.81
C HIS A 77 -25.79 1.58 0.38
N ARG A 78 -26.33 2.77 0.10
CA ARG A 78 -26.76 3.70 1.14
C ARG A 78 -27.79 3.06 2.10
N ARG A 79 -28.79 2.37 1.55
CA ARG A 79 -29.82 1.68 2.35
C ARG A 79 -29.27 0.55 3.22
N MET A 80 -28.22 -0.12 2.75
CA MET A 80 -27.58 -1.22 3.49
C MET A 80 -26.77 -0.69 4.68
N VAL A 81 -26.10 0.46 4.51
CA VAL A 81 -25.24 1.04 5.56
C VAL A 81 -26.03 1.90 6.57
N GLU A 82 -27.16 2.49 6.18
CA GLU A 82 -28.01 3.31 7.07
C GLU A 82 -28.65 2.52 8.24
N GLY A 83 -28.62 1.19 8.24
CA GLY A 83 -29.15 0.35 9.32
C GLY A 83 -28.11 -0.33 10.21
N GLU A 84 -26.81 -0.10 9.98
CA GLU A 84 -25.69 -0.84 10.58
C GLU A 84 -24.77 0.05 11.46
N TRP A 85 -25.29 1.13 12.06
CA TRP A 85 -24.56 1.98 13.02
C TRP A 85 -25.21 1.98 14.40
#